data_AF-A0A847XBT8-F1
#
_entry.id   AF-A0A847XBT8-F1
#
_cell.length_a   1.000
_cell.length_b   1.000
_cell.length_c   1.000
_cell.angle_alpha   90.00
_cell.angle_beta   90.00
_cell.angle_gamma   90.00
#
_symmetry.space_group_name_H-M   'P 1'
#
loop_
_entity.id
_entity.type
_entity.pdbx_description
1 polymer ?
#
loop_
_entity_poly.entity_id
_entity_poly.type
_entity_poly.pdbx_seq_one_letter_code
_entity_poly.pdbx_strand_id
1 'polypeptide(L)'
;MYQKRSVKRKQKYDLLEQMMGHRFDLTGDKFSEALNKVFIVFNDSKQVLEALKSFHESVSGQHKEPKIIDQRLLELFKSMCDNLKIDTRILTDSFYLKAFNIKSNKIMQ
;
A
#
# COMPACT_ATOMS: atom_id res chain seq x y z
N MET A 1 -24.36 7.22 14.52
CA MET A 1 -23.32 7.76 13.58
C MET A 1 -21.89 7.31 13.91
N TYR A 2 -21.52 7.16 15.19
CA TYR A 2 -20.16 6.75 15.60
C TYR A 2 -19.74 5.37 15.08
N GLN A 3 -20.63 4.37 15.17
CA GLN A 3 -20.34 3.00 14.74
C GLN A 3 -20.05 2.87 13.24
N LYS A 4 -20.79 3.57 12.38
CA LYS A 4 -20.53 3.59 10.92
C LYS A 4 -19.13 4.14 10.60
N ARG A 5 -18.69 5.18 11.30
CA ARG A 5 -17.34 5.76 11.13
C ARG A 5 -16.25 4.81 11.62
N SER A 6 -16.45 4.17 12.77
CA SER A 6 -15.53 3.16 13.31
C SER A 6 -15.37 1.96 12.39
N VAL A 7 -16.49 1.43 11.85
CA VAL A 7 -16.48 0.30 10.91
C VAL A 7 -15.73 0.65 9.61
N LYS A 8 -16.01 1.81 9.00
CA LYS A 8 -15.28 2.26 7.81
C LYS A 8 -13.78 2.42 8.06
N ARG A 9 -13.42 3.01 9.20
CA ARG A 9 -12.01 3.18 9.60
C ARG A 9 -11.34 1.81 9.79
N LYS A 10 -12.02 0.85 10.42
CA LYS A 10 -11.52 -0.52 10.57
C LYS A 10 -11.30 -1.20 9.22
N GLN A 11 -12.25 -1.11 8.29
CA GLN A 11 -12.10 -1.70 6.95
C GLN A 11 -10.86 -1.15 6.20
N LYS A 12 -10.60 0.15 6.34
CA LYS A 12 -9.40 0.79 5.80
C LYS A 12 -8.11 0.28 6.43
N TYR A 13 -8.09 0.11 7.76
CA TYR A 13 -6.96 -0.49 8.47
C TYR A 13 -6.72 -1.93 8.03
N ASP A 14 -7.78 -2.75 8.04
CA ASP A 14 -7.70 -4.17 7.67
C ASP A 14 -7.17 -4.32 6.23
N LEU A 15 -7.57 -3.43 5.30
CA LEU A 15 -7.04 -3.43 3.94
C LEU A 15 -5.57 -3.01 3.87
N LEU A 16 -5.18 -1.94 4.56
CA LEU A 16 -3.78 -1.49 4.59
C LEU A 16 -2.87 -2.58 5.20
N GLU A 17 -3.33 -3.26 6.25
CA GLU A 17 -2.64 -4.39 6.86
C GLU A 17 -2.43 -5.53 5.84
N GLN A 18 -3.46 -5.90 5.07
CA GLN A 18 -3.34 -6.92 4.02
C GLN A 18 -2.31 -6.52 2.96
N MET A 19 -2.36 -5.28 2.46
CA MET A 19 -1.40 -4.80 1.46
C MET A 19 0.03 -4.82 2.01
N MET A 20 0.24 -4.28 3.21
CA MET A 20 1.56 -4.22 3.83
C MET A 20 2.09 -5.60 4.20
N GLY A 21 1.23 -6.51 4.64
CA GLY A 21 1.58 -7.89 4.99
C GLY A 21 1.96 -8.73 3.77
N HIS A 22 1.42 -8.42 2.60
CA HIS A 22 1.72 -9.13 1.34
C HIS A 22 2.74 -8.42 0.44
N ARG A 23 3.27 -7.27 0.86
CA ARG A 23 4.24 -6.48 0.06
C ARG A 23 5.59 -7.17 -0.22
N PHE A 24 5.82 -8.36 0.34
CA PHE A 24 6.97 -9.21 -0.01
C PHE A 24 6.85 -9.83 -1.40
N ASP A 25 5.64 -9.89 -1.96
CA ASP A 25 5.34 -10.34 -3.31
C ASP A 25 4.30 -9.41 -3.93
N LEU A 26 4.79 -8.36 -4.59
CA LEU A 26 3.96 -7.35 -5.26
C LEU A 26 3.22 -7.89 -6.49
N THR A 27 3.62 -9.06 -6.98
CA THR A 27 3.00 -9.73 -8.13
C THR A 27 2.01 -10.81 -7.73
N GLY A 28 1.95 -11.15 -6.45
CA GLY A 28 1.13 -12.23 -5.94
C GLY A 28 -0.36 -11.90 -5.89
N ASP A 29 -1.19 -12.93 -5.95
CA ASP A 29 -2.65 -12.81 -5.97
C ASP A 29 -3.19 -12.05 -4.75
N LYS A 30 -2.62 -12.28 -3.56
CA LYS A 30 -3.05 -11.63 -2.32
C LYS A 30 -2.82 -10.13 -2.33
N PHE A 31 -1.67 -9.69 -2.84
CA PHE A 31 -1.37 -8.27 -2.97
C PHE A 31 -2.28 -7.64 -4.03
N SER A 32 -2.44 -8.29 -5.18
CA SER A 32 -3.30 -7.84 -6.29
C SER A 32 -4.77 -7.72 -5.86
N GLU A 33 -5.30 -8.69 -5.12
CA GLU A 33 -6.65 -8.67 -4.58
C GLU A 33 -6.86 -7.49 -3.61
N ALA A 34 -5.90 -7.24 -2.71
CA ALA A 34 -5.95 -6.11 -1.80
C ALA A 34 -5.87 -4.76 -2.55
N LEU A 35 -4.94 -4.63 -3.50
CA LEU A 35 -4.80 -3.44 -4.34
C LEU A 35 -6.11 -3.09 -5.07
N ASN A 36 -6.78 -4.09 -5.64
CA ASN A 36 -8.04 -3.90 -6.36
C ASN A 36 -9.20 -3.44 -5.45
N LYS A 37 -9.13 -3.65 -4.13
CA LYS A 37 -10.16 -3.19 -3.19
C LYS A 37 -9.99 -1.73 -2.76
N VAL A 38 -8.82 -1.11 -3.02
CA VAL A 38 -8.48 0.23 -2.51
C VAL A 38 -9.52 1.28 -2.92
N PHE A 39 -9.95 1.30 -4.19
CA PHE A 39 -10.89 2.32 -4.68
C PHE A 39 -12.27 2.23 -4.02
N ILE A 40 -12.70 1.02 -3.60
CA ILE A 40 -13.96 0.80 -2.91
C ILE A 40 -13.83 1.19 -1.44
N VAL A 41 -12.76 0.78 -0.76
CA VAL A 41 -12.60 0.98 0.69
C VAL A 41 -12.20 2.42 1.04
N PHE A 42 -11.43 3.08 0.17
CA PHE A 42 -11.00 4.48 0.30
C PHE A 42 -11.77 5.43 -0.64
N ASN A 43 -12.99 5.07 -1.05
CA ASN A 43 -13.82 5.88 -1.97
C ASN A 43 -14.06 7.34 -1.52
N ASP A 44 -13.93 7.60 -0.22
CA ASP A 44 -14.11 8.91 0.40
C ASP A 44 -12.80 9.72 0.55
N SER A 45 -11.67 9.19 0.06
CA SER A 45 -10.37 9.85 0.15
C SER A 45 -9.81 10.18 -1.22
N LYS A 46 -10.05 11.42 -1.68
CA LYS A 46 -9.54 11.92 -2.96
C LYS A 46 -8.02 11.71 -3.12
N GLN A 47 -7.24 11.98 -2.08
CA GLN A 47 -5.78 11.81 -2.09
C GLN A 47 -5.35 10.36 -2.37
N VAL A 48 -6.01 9.39 -1.73
CA VAL A 48 -5.71 7.96 -1.95
C VAL A 48 -6.11 7.53 -3.36
N LEU A 49 -7.26 8.00 -3.85
CA LEU A 49 -7.71 7.69 -5.22
C LEU A 49 -6.79 8.28 -6.29
N GLU A 50 -6.27 9.49 -6.08
CA GLU A 50 -5.30 10.13 -6.98
C GLU A 50 -3.96 9.36 -6.99
N ALA A 51 -3.48 8.94 -5.82
CA ALA A 51 -2.27 8.11 -5.71
C ALA A 51 -2.46 6.73 -6.37
N LEU A 52 -3.61 6.09 -6.15
CA LEU A 52 -3.96 4.81 -6.78
C LEU A 52 -4.00 4.93 -8.31
N LYS A 53 -4.63 5.99 -8.83
CA LYS A 53 -4.67 6.26 -10.27
C LYS A 53 -3.26 6.45 -10.85
N SER A 54 -2.44 7.26 -10.18
CA SER A 54 -1.06 7.51 -10.62
C SER A 54 -0.22 6.23 -10.65
N PHE A 55 -0.40 5.36 -9.64
CA PHE A 55 0.22 4.04 -9.63
C PHE A 55 -0.28 3.16 -10.78
N HIS A 56 -1.59 3.05 -10.98
CA HIS A 56 -2.18 2.28 -12.07
C HIS A 56 -1.66 2.71 -13.45
N GLU A 57 -1.57 4.02 -13.70
CA GLU A 57 -1.02 4.56 -14.95
C GLU A 57 0.45 4.18 -15.15
N SER A 58 1.25 4.21 -14.07
CA SER A 58 2.68 3.83 -14.14
C SER A 58 2.90 2.35 -14.45
N VAL A 59 2.03 1.45 -13.99
CA VAL A 59 2.14 0.00 -14.25
C VAL A 59 1.47 -0.45 -15.55
N SER A 60 0.52 0.36 -16.07
CA SER A 60 -0.22 0.08 -17.31
C SER A 60 0.39 0.72 -18.55
N GLY A 61 1.31 1.67 -18.38
CA GLY A 61 2.00 2.34 -19.48
C GLY A 61 2.89 1.39 -20.32
N GLN A 62 3.14 1.78 -21.57
CA GLN A 62 4.03 1.04 -22.49
C GLN A 62 5.50 1.04 -22.03
N HIS A 63 5.92 2.12 -21.36
CA HIS A 63 7.26 2.25 -20.78
C HIS A 63 7.18 2.20 -19.26
N LYS A 64 7.51 1.03 -18.70
CA LYS A 64 7.53 0.79 -17.26
C LYS A 64 8.90 1.14 -16.72
N GLU A 65 9.02 2.30 -16.06
CA GLU A 65 10.25 2.68 -15.36
C GLU A 65 10.17 2.22 -13.89
N PRO A 66 11.02 1.28 -13.44
CA PRO A 66 10.91 0.70 -12.09
C PRO A 66 10.95 1.74 -10.96
N LYS A 67 11.81 2.77 -11.09
CA LYS A 67 11.91 3.84 -10.09
C LYS A 67 10.62 4.66 -9.96
N ILE A 68 9.93 4.90 -11.09
CA ILE A 68 8.65 5.61 -11.08
C ILE A 68 7.58 4.74 -10.44
N ILE A 69 7.53 3.44 -10.78
CA ILE A 69 6.58 2.49 -10.20
C ILE A 69 6.75 2.42 -8.68
N ASP A 70 7.99 2.26 -8.20
CA ASP A 70 8.32 2.23 -6.78
C ASP A 70 7.90 3.52 -6.07
N GLN A 71 8.18 4.67 -6.68
CA GLN A 71 7.79 5.98 -6.16
C GLN A 71 6.26 6.12 -6.06
N ARG A 72 5.51 5.71 -7.09
CA ARG A 72 4.04 5.76 -7.08
C ARG A 72 3.43 4.79 -6.07
N LEU A 73 4.03 3.62 -5.89
CA LEU A 73 3.59 2.67 -4.86
C LEU A 73 3.82 3.22 -3.45
N LEU A 74 4.98 3.85 -3.22
CA LEU A 74 5.29 4.52 -1.95
C LEU A 74 4.29 5.65 -1.66
N GLU A 75 3.97 6.48 -2.65
CA GLU A 75 2.98 7.55 -2.53
C GLU A 75 1.58 7.00 -2.17
N LEU A 76 1.19 5.88 -2.79
CA LEU A 76 -0.06 5.20 -2.43
C LEU A 76 -0.05 4.78 -0.96
N PHE A 77 1.00 4.11 -0.48
CA PHE A 77 1.07 3.70 0.93
C PHE A 77 1.05 4.89 1.90
N LYS A 78 1.84 5.95 1.61
CA LYS A 78 1.85 7.16 2.43
C LYS A 78 0.47 7.80 2.50
N SER A 79 -0.23 7.92 1.36
CA SER A 79 -1.57 8.49 1.33
C SER A 79 -2.59 7.70 2.17
N MET A 80 -2.47 6.37 2.22
CA MET A 80 -3.31 5.51 3.06
C MET A 80 -2.99 5.69 4.55
N CYS A 81 -1.70 5.75 4.91
CA CYS A 81 -1.25 6.05 6.27
C CYS A 81 -1.76 7.42 6.74
N ASP A 82 -1.64 8.45 5.91
CA ASP A 82 -2.12 9.80 6.20
C ASP A 82 -3.64 9.84 6.38
N ASN A 83 -4.40 9.16 5.51
CA ASN A 83 -5.86 9.04 5.66
C ASN A 83 -6.25 8.40 7.00
N LEU A 84 -5.46 7.42 7.44
CA LEU A 84 -5.65 6.72 8.71
C LEU A 84 -4.99 7.43 9.89
N LYS A 85 -4.26 8.54 9.70
CA LYS A 85 -3.51 9.23 10.75
C LYS A 85 -2.50 8.29 11.45
N ILE A 86 -1.88 7.39 10.70
CA ILE A 86 -0.78 6.55 11.18
C ILE A 86 0.49 7.39 11.11
N ASP A 87 1.17 7.59 12.23
CA ASP A 87 2.43 8.33 12.25
C ASP A 87 3.58 7.45 11.74
N THR A 88 4.11 7.79 10.57
CA THR A 88 5.19 7.05 9.91
C THR A 88 6.46 7.87 9.77
N ARG A 89 6.60 9.00 10.49
CA ARG A 89 7.76 9.92 10.37
C ARG A 89 9.09 9.26 10.69
N ILE A 90 9.08 8.22 11.51
CA ILE A 90 10.28 7.44 11.87
C ILE A 90 10.67 6.40 10.80
N LEU A 91 9.78 6.13 9.83
CA LEU A 91 9.99 5.11 8.82
C LEU A 91 10.62 5.74 7.57
N THR A 92 11.63 5.08 7.02
CA THR A 92 12.24 5.46 5.75
C THR A 92 11.41 4.96 4.58
N ASP A 93 11.60 5.55 3.40
CA ASP A 93 10.95 5.08 2.17
C ASP A 93 11.29 3.61 1.86
N SER A 94 12.51 3.19 2.20
CA SER A 94 12.94 1.79 2.08
C SER A 94 12.12 0.81 2.92
N PHE A 95 11.53 1.25 4.05
CA PHE A 95 10.70 0.40 4.91
C PHE A 95 9.40 -0.04 4.21
N TYR A 96 8.85 0.85 3.39
CA TYR A 96 7.62 0.59 2.62
C TYR A 96 7.89 -0.40 1.50
N LEU A 97 8.98 -0.20 0.76
CA LEU A 97 9.27 -0.97 -0.45
C LEU A 97 10.00 -2.30 -0.16
N LYS A 98 10.77 -2.38 0.93
CA LYS A 98 11.49 -3.60 1.32
C LYS A 98 10.75 -4.30 2.46
N ALA A 99 9.99 -5.33 2.10
CA ALA A 99 9.41 -6.22 3.10
C ALA A 99 10.49 -6.94 3.92
N PHE A 100 10.19 -7.27 5.16
CA PHE A 100 11.01 -8.19 5.94
C PHE A 100 10.98 -9.57 5.27
N ASN A 101 12.09 -9.98 4.68
CA ASN A 101 12.24 -11.30 4.07
C ASN A 101 13.41 -12.04 4.75
N ILE A 102 13.22 -12.35 6.03
CA ILE A 102 14.24 -12.99 6.89
C ILE A 102 14.48 -14.46 6.50
N LYS A 103 13.66 -15.02 5.60
CA LYS A 103 13.77 -16.41 5.12
C LYS A 103 14.95 -16.67 4.17
N SER A 104 15.81 -15.70 3.88
CA SER A 104 17.08 -15.98 3.21
C SER A 104 18.02 -16.73 4.14
N ASN A 105 18.04 -18.06 3.97
CA ASN A 105 19.05 -19.00 4.45
C ASN A 105 20.47 -18.37 4.44
N LYS A 106 20.97 -17.99 5.63
CA LYS A 106 22.39 -17.93 6.06
C LYS A 106 22.55 -16.92 7.22
N ILE A 107 21.94 -17.19 8.37
CA ILE A 107 22.39 -16.59 9.64
C ILE A 107 22.38 -17.68 10.72
N MET A 108 23.05 -18.80 10.45
CA MET A 108 23.54 -19.78 11.46
C MET A 108 24.61 -20.67 10.80
N GLN A 109 25.73 -20.07 10.39
CA GLN A 109 27.01 -20.79 10.27
C GLN A 109 28.07 -19.95 10.96
#